data_AF-A0AAV8W306-F1
#
_entry.id   AF-A0AAV8W306-F1
#
_cell.length_a   1.000
_cell.length_b   1.000
_cell.length_c   1.000
_cell.angle_alpha   90.00
_cell.angle_beta   90.00
_cell.angle_gamma   90.00
#
_symmetry.space_group_name_H-M   'P 1'
#
loop_
_entity.id
_entity.type
_entity.pdbx_description
1 polymer ?
#
loop_
_entity_poly.entity_id
_entity_poly.type
_entity_poly.pdbx_seq_one_letter_code
_entity_poly.pdbx_strand_id
1 'polypeptide(L)'
;MAEVANLPSSPEFHRTQIPITKVKTKPRTAVAHQPKRVQFVTTEVRCQEKTRGGLRYEVILGEPEVKVTPPKKQLSPKSSMSVQDIEEKLKAAEERRQQLESSKMAALSAKMVKIEEASRKKEEQTSQFISATRDALEQKMEIHTEKREAYITDLKSKLKDHIENVEKTRLTLEQQTDEVRSAIEDKLKTASQQRDGNIKKMLERLKEHVSYHPPGQEDQVQKVRAQNTVKLQQLDTAIQEKLGQAQSRKEQLEQEQKEKLRNHNNRPLEVKQTVESSVEVRKTEVAALVETKLTIAEQKREMELKKRLDTAKKHNEHMVEVKQTIETIEESRKTEKVNKIETKLTAAEQKREQELQRKLEKIKENEKRAETVRQNKANIIANKLAPSSG
;
A
#
# COMPACT_ATOMS: atom_id res chain seq x y z
N MET A 1 -77.84 -4.57 56.26
CA MET A 1 -78.47 -4.86 57.56
C MET A 1 -79.09 -3.57 58.04
N ALA A 2 -80.42 -3.55 58.17
CA ALA A 2 -81.18 -2.44 58.72
C ALA A 2 -81.08 -2.52 60.25
N GLU A 3 -80.70 -1.42 60.90
CA GLU A 3 -80.77 -1.31 62.36
C GLU A 3 -81.58 -0.05 62.72
N VAL A 4 -82.58 -0.31 63.55
CA VAL A 4 -83.69 0.55 63.93
C VAL A 4 -83.25 1.33 65.17
N ALA A 5 -83.12 2.65 65.07
CA ALA A 5 -82.89 3.52 66.22
C ALA A 5 -84.23 4.07 66.74
N ASN A 6 -84.49 3.78 68.01
CA ASN A 6 -85.71 4.05 68.75
C ASN A 6 -85.51 5.31 69.62
N LEU A 7 -86.30 6.38 69.35
CA LEU A 7 -86.91 7.41 70.24
C LEU A 7 -86.04 8.21 71.27
N PRO A 8 -86.33 9.51 71.57
CA PRO A 8 -87.59 9.87 72.25
C PRO A 8 -88.30 11.16 71.82
N SER A 9 -89.58 11.15 72.20
CA SER A 9 -90.68 12.09 72.01
C SER A 9 -90.53 13.43 72.72
N SER A 10 -90.94 14.50 72.04
CA SER A 10 -91.14 15.87 72.57
C SER A 10 -92.27 15.94 73.58
N PRO A 11 -92.20 16.81 74.62
CA PRO A 11 -93.28 16.97 75.57
C PRO A 11 -94.37 17.95 75.06
N GLU A 12 -95.63 17.54 75.29
CA GLU A 12 -96.87 18.25 75.01
C GLU A 12 -97.08 19.49 75.91
N PHE A 13 -97.53 20.59 75.30
CA PHE A 13 -98.03 21.76 76.00
C PHE A 13 -99.45 21.51 76.53
N HIS A 14 -99.62 21.49 77.85
CA HIS A 14 -100.92 21.45 78.51
C HIS A 14 -101.35 22.86 78.97
N ARG A 15 -102.47 23.34 78.40
CA ARG A 15 -103.17 24.58 78.78
C ARG A 15 -104.26 24.23 79.81
N THR A 16 -104.14 24.73 81.04
CA THR A 16 -105.18 24.60 82.07
C THR A 16 -105.70 25.96 82.52
N GLN A 17 -107.03 26.07 82.60
CA GLN A 17 -107.78 27.22 83.11
C GLN A 17 -107.96 27.17 84.64
N ILE A 18 -107.86 28.36 85.23
CA ILE A 18 -108.39 28.99 86.47
C ILE A 18 -109.28 28.16 87.45
N PRO A 19 -109.26 28.48 88.76
CA PRO A 19 -110.49 29.00 89.37
C PRO A 19 -110.34 30.24 90.29
N ILE A 20 -111.36 31.09 90.21
CA ILE A 20 -111.64 32.30 91.01
C ILE A 20 -112.25 31.88 92.35
N THR A 21 -111.80 32.47 93.47
CA THR A 21 -112.55 32.43 94.74
C THR A 21 -112.70 33.82 95.36
N LYS A 22 -113.96 34.16 95.65
CA LYS A 22 -114.46 35.41 96.24
C LYS A 22 -114.13 35.47 97.74
N VAL A 23 -113.75 36.65 98.25
CA VAL A 23 -113.78 36.93 99.70
C VAL A 23 -114.67 38.15 99.97
N LYS A 24 -115.47 37.97 101.01
CA LYS A 24 -116.78 38.55 101.31
C LYS A 24 -116.63 39.68 102.33
N THR A 25 -117.01 40.90 101.96
CA THR A 25 -117.27 41.99 102.90
C THR A 25 -118.56 41.70 103.67
N LYS A 26 -118.53 41.83 104.99
CA LYS A 26 -119.73 41.80 105.85
C LYS A 26 -119.94 43.16 106.53
N PRO A 27 -121.19 43.54 106.82
CA PRO A 27 -121.59 44.92 107.01
C PRO A 27 -121.60 45.38 108.47
N ARG A 28 -121.48 46.70 108.61
CA ARG A 28 -121.68 47.51 109.82
C ARG A 28 -123.06 47.27 110.43
N THR A 29 -123.11 46.89 111.70
CA THR A 29 -124.34 46.82 112.50
C THR A 29 -124.25 47.82 113.65
N ALA A 30 -125.16 48.78 113.64
CA ALA A 30 -125.41 49.69 114.74
C ALA A 30 -126.18 48.95 115.84
N VAL A 31 -125.75 49.08 117.10
CA VAL A 31 -126.49 48.60 118.26
C VAL A 31 -126.97 49.81 119.04
N ALA A 32 -128.30 49.84 119.20
CA ALA A 32 -129.09 50.88 119.80
C ALA A 32 -128.91 50.96 121.32
N HIS A 33 -129.00 52.20 121.81
CA HIS A 33 -129.15 52.56 123.21
C HIS A 33 -130.42 51.94 123.81
N GLN A 34 -130.29 51.28 124.97
CA GLN A 34 -131.40 51.20 125.93
C GLN A 34 -131.08 52.10 127.13
N PRO A 35 -132.02 52.94 127.60
CA PRO A 35 -131.84 53.72 128.81
C PRO A 35 -132.36 52.94 130.01
N LYS A 36 -131.67 52.96 131.16
CA LYS A 36 -132.36 52.91 132.46
C LYS A 36 -131.48 53.14 133.70
N ARG A 37 -132.13 53.90 134.59
CA ARG A 37 -131.95 54.10 136.04
C ARG A 37 -130.83 55.05 136.46
N VAL A 38 -131.21 56.32 136.55
CA VAL A 38 -130.49 57.36 137.30
C VAL A 38 -130.55 57.00 138.78
N GLN A 39 -129.41 56.66 139.38
CA GLN A 39 -129.24 56.63 140.83
C GLN A 39 -128.88 58.04 141.29
N PHE A 40 -129.59 58.56 142.30
CA PHE A 40 -129.27 59.85 142.91
C PHE A 40 -128.10 59.65 143.88
N VAL A 41 -126.90 60.07 143.47
CA VAL A 41 -125.70 60.03 144.32
C VAL A 41 -125.51 61.41 144.97
N THR A 42 -125.36 61.44 146.29
CA THR A 42 -125.13 62.66 147.08
C THR A 42 -123.80 63.30 146.67
N THR A 43 -123.86 64.42 145.95
CA THR A 43 -122.69 65.12 145.42
C THR A 43 -122.25 66.22 146.40
N GLU A 44 -121.00 66.17 146.86
CA GLU A 44 -120.35 67.24 147.65
C GLU A 44 -119.38 68.02 146.75
N VAL A 45 -119.44 69.36 146.79
CA VAL A 45 -118.50 70.22 146.06
C VAL A 45 -117.50 70.83 147.04
N ARG A 46 -116.21 70.61 146.80
CA ARG A 46 -115.08 71.14 147.61
C ARG A 46 -114.12 71.97 146.76
N CYS A 47 -113.21 72.67 147.44
CA CYS A 47 -112.08 73.39 146.84
C CYS A 47 -112.49 74.35 145.70
N GLN A 48 -113.54 75.14 145.95
CA GLN A 48 -114.03 76.12 145.00
C GLN A 48 -113.09 77.34 144.95
N GLU A 49 -112.39 77.52 143.84
CA GLU A 49 -111.47 78.63 143.62
C GLU A 49 -111.92 79.47 142.42
N LYS A 50 -112.29 80.72 142.69
CA LYS A 50 -112.75 81.68 141.69
C LYS A 50 -111.57 82.51 141.22
N THR A 51 -111.32 82.48 139.92
CA THR A 51 -110.41 83.43 139.26
C THR A 51 -111.20 84.28 138.26
N ARG A 52 -110.63 85.40 137.81
CA ARG A 52 -111.28 86.31 136.84
C ARG A 52 -111.68 85.61 135.53
N GLY A 53 -111.01 84.51 135.18
CA GLY A 53 -111.27 83.71 133.96
C GLY A 53 -112.18 82.49 134.17
N GLY A 54 -112.72 82.28 135.37
CA GLY A 54 -113.62 81.18 135.64
C GLY A 54 -113.46 80.57 137.02
N LEU A 55 -114.40 79.69 137.34
CA LEU A 55 -114.46 78.99 138.61
C LEU A 55 -114.02 77.54 138.42
N ARG A 56 -113.02 77.11 139.19
CA ARG A 56 -112.70 75.68 139.36
C ARG A 56 -113.23 75.19 140.70
N TYR A 57 -113.83 74.01 140.72
CA TYR A 57 -114.24 73.34 141.94
C TYR A 57 -114.07 71.83 141.76
N GLU A 58 -113.81 71.15 142.85
CA GLU A 58 -113.73 69.69 142.89
C GLU A 58 -115.12 69.14 143.22
N VAL A 59 -115.65 68.29 142.35
CA VAL A 59 -116.95 67.64 142.54
C VAL A 59 -116.70 66.21 142.99
N ILE A 60 -117.01 65.94 144.26
CA ILE A 60 -116.91 64.61 144.85
C ILE A 60 -118.30 63.99 144.82
N LEU A 61 -118.50 63.07 143.88
CA LEU A 61 -119.76 62.35 143.70
C LEU A 61 -119.99 61.27 144.78
N GLY A 62 -118.98 60.97 145.59
CA GLY A 62 -119.02 60.05 146.73
C GLY A 62 -117.62 59.93 147.35
N GLU A 63 -117.52 59.68 148.65
CA GLU A 63 -116.21 59.51 149.30
C GLU A 63 -115.47 58.31 148.69
N PRO A 64 -114.19 58.46 148.28
CA PRO A 64 -113.44 57.34 147.72
C PRO A 64 -113.33 56.24 148.79
N GLU A 65 -113.79 55.03 148.47
CA GLU A 65 -113.93 53.88 149.38
C GLU A 65 -112.59 53.33 149.92
N VAL A 66 -111.48 54.01 149.63
CA VAL A 66 -110.12 53.56 149.90
C VAL A 66 -109.24 54.75 150.32
N LYS A 67 -108.96 54.88 151.63
CA LYS A 67 -107.89 55.75 152.16
C LYS A 67 -106.53 55.11 151.91
N VAL A 68 -106.04 55.12 150.67
CA VAL A 68 -104.68 54.66 150.34
C VAL A 68 -103.93 55.78 149.63
N THR A 69 -102.85 56.24 150.27
CA THR A 69 -101.88 57.18 149.70
C THR A 69 -101.26 56.55 148.44
N PRO A 70 -101.10 57.28 147.32
CA PRO A 70 -100.53 56.69 146.11
C PRO A 70 -99.14 56.12 146.40
N PRO A 71 -98.79 54.91 145.91
CA PRO A 71 -97.46 54.36 146.13
C PRO A 71 -96.42 55.31 145.54
N LYS A 72 -95.44 55.74 146.34
CA LYS A 72 -94.26 56.42 145.82
C LYS A 72 -93.61 55.48 144.81
N LYS A 73 -93.71 55.78 143.52
CA LYS A 73 -92.93 55.09 142.50
C LYS A 73 -91.47 55.22 142.92
N GLN A 74 -90.81 54.09 143.17
CA GLN A 74 -89.37 54.06 143.34
C GLN A 74 -88.77 54.76 142.12
N LEU A 75 -87.90 55.75 142.34
CA LEU A 75 -87.20 56.37 141.22
C LEU A 75 -86.46 55.25 140.50
N SER A 76 -86.83 55.01 139.25
CA SER A 76 -86.05 54.18 138.33
C SER A 76 -84.58 54.61 138.46
N PRO A 77 -83.61 53.68 138.52
CA PRO A 77 -82.20 54.03 138.58
C PRO A 77 -81.93 55.10 137.53
N LYS A 78 -81.40 56.26 137.95
CA LYS A 78 -80.99 57.31 137.02
C LYS A 78 -79.87 56.74 136.17
N SER A 79 -80.22 56.10 135.06
CA SER A 79 -79.28 55.67 134.04
C SER A 79 -78.74 56.92 133.35
N SER A 80 -77.79 57.59 133.98
CA SER A 80 -76.98 58.61 133.31
C SER A 80 -76.08 57.89 132.32
N MET A 81 -76.54 57.74 131.09
CA MET A 81 -75.69 57.22 130.02
C MET A 81 -74.53 58.21 129.85
N SER A 82 -73.29 57.71 129.99
CA SER A 82 -72.09 58.48 129.70
C SER A 82 -72.08 58.85 128.21
N VAL A 83 -71.43 59.94 127.84
CA VAL A 83 -71.23 60.30 126.42
C VAL A 83 -70.57 59.14 125.65
N GLN A 84 -69.65 58.40 126.29
CA GLN A 84 -69.04 57.19 125.73
C GLN A 84 -70.05 56.06 125.50
N ASP A 85 -70.99 55.81 126.42
CA ASP A 85 -72.00 54.76 126.26
C ASP A 85 -72.97 55.06 125.09
N ILE A 86 -73.23 56.36 124.86
CA ILE A 86 -74.07 56.83 123.75
C ILE A 86 -73.33 56.65 122.41
N GLU A 87 -72.07 57.04 122.34
CA GLU A 87 -71.22 56.84 121.17
C GLU A 87 -71.04 55.36 120.84
N GLU A 88 -70.83 54.51 121.83
CA GLU A 88 -70.67 53.06 121.64
C GLU A 88 -71.97 52.43 121.13
N LYS A 89 -73.14 52.84 121.62
CA LYS A 89 -74.44 52.39 121.08
C LYS A 89 -74.67 52.84 119.64
N LEU A 90 -74.28 54.06 119.29
CA LEU A 90 -74.37 54.56 117.92
C LEU A 90 -73.41 53.81 116.99
N LYS A 91 -72.17 53.56 117.44
CA LYS A 91 -71.17 52.77 116.73
C LYS A 91 -71.64 51.32 116.53
N ALA A 92 -72.21 50.68 117.55
CA ALA A 92 -72.78 49.33 117.44
C ALA A 92 -74.02 49.26 116.53
N ALA A 93 -74.79 50.35 116.41
CA ALA A 93 -75.86 50.45 115.42
C ALA A 93 -75.30 50.61 113.99
N GLU A 94 -74.26 51.41 113.81
CA GLU A 94 -73.54 51.58 112.55
C GLU A 94 -72.88 50.29 112.07
N GLU A 95 -72.16 49.59 112.96
CA GLU A 95 -71.53 48.30 112.65
C GLU A 95 -72.57 47.24 112.30
N ARG A 96 -73.74 47.20 112.97
CA ARG A 96 -74.83 46.31 112.57
C ARG A 96 -75.38 46.64 111.18
N ARG A 97 -75.49 47.93 110.84
CA ARG A 97 -75.91 48.36 109.50
C ARG A 97 -74.90 47.91 108.45
N GLN A 98 -73.62 48.20 108.67
CA GLN A 98 -72.53 47.78 107.77
C GLN A 98 -72.44 46.26 107.65
N GLN A 99 -72.62 45.51 108.74
CA GLN A 99 -72.60 44.05 108.70
C GLN A 99 -73.76 43.48 107.86
N LEU A 100 -74.96 44.06 107.96
CA LEU A 100 -76.10 43.66 107.14
C LEU A 100 -75.89 44.01 105.66
N GLU A 101 -75.34 45.18 105.37
CA GLU A 101 -74.99 45.60 104.02
C GLU A 101 -73.90 44.70 103.42
N SER A 102 -72.82 44.45 104.17
CA SER A 102 -71.74 43.53 103.80
C SER A 102 -72.26 42.11 103.52
N SER A 103 -73.10 41.57 104.41
CA SER A 103 -73.72 40.25 104.23
C SER A 103 -74.59 40.20 102.97
N LYS A 104 -75.36 41.26 102.70
CA LYS A 104 -76.16 41.37 101.48
C LYS A 104 -75.28 41.44 100.23
N MET A 105 -74.19 42.22 100.26
CA MET A 105 -73.24 42.31 99.16
C MET A 105 -72.51 40.99 98.91
N ALA A 106 -72.09 40.28 99.97
CA ALA A 106 -71.50 38.96 99.87
C ALA A 106 -72.47 37.94 99.26
N ALA A 107 -73.74 37.96 99.65
CA ALA A 107 -74.77 37.09 99.08
C ALA A 107 -75.04 37.38 97.58
N LEU A 108 -74.99 38.65 97.17
CA LEU A 108 -75.10 39.04 95.76
C LEU A 108 -73.86 38.62 94.96
N SER A 109 -72.67 38.85 95.49
CA SER A 109 -71.41 38.42 94.88
C SER A 109 -71.37 36.89 94.69
N ALA A 110 -71.75 36.11 95.70
CA ALA A 110 -71.83 34.66 95.59
C ALA A 110 -72.81 34.18 94.49
N LYS A 111 -73.94 34.88 94.30
CA LYS A 111 -74.87 34.59 93.20
C LYS A 111 -74.26 34.91 91.83
N MET A 112 -73.52 36.01 91.70
CA MET A 112 -72.81 36.35 90.45
C MET A 112 -71.75 35.29 90.11
N VAL A 113 -70.92 34.90 91.08
CA VAL A 113 -69.90 33.85 90.90
C VAL A 113 -70.55 32.53 90.45
N LYS A 114 -71.69 32.15 91.01
CA LYS A 114 -72.40 30.93 90.60
C LYS A 114 -72.91 30.99 89.15
N ILE A 115 -73.35 32.17 88.70
CA ILE A 115 -73.79 32.39 87.31
C ILE A 115 -72.60 32.34 86.35
N GLU A 116 -71.48 32.97 86.72
CA GLU A 116 -70.23 32.93 85.97
C GLU A 116 -69.69 31.49 85.87
N GLU A 117 -69.68 30.75 86.97
CA GLU A 117 -69.22 29.35 86.99
C GLU A 117 -70.10 28.44 86.12
N ALA A 118 -71.44 28.60 86.19
CA ALA A 118 -72.35 27.87 85.31
C ALA A 118 -72.11 28.21 83.82
N SER A 119 -71.86 29.49 83.51
CA SER A 119 -71.55 29.93 82.15
C SER A 119 -70.22 29.37 81.66
N ARG A 120 -69.18 29.45 82.50
CA ARG A 120 -67.84 28.89 82.23
C ARG A 120 -67.92 27.38 81.99
N LYS A 121 -68.68 26.64 82.81
CA LYS A 121 -68.84 25.19 82.67
C LYS A 121 -69.59 24.79 81.39
N LYS A 122 -70.52 25.63 80.92
CA LYS A 122 -71.19 25.44 79.63
C LYS A 122 -70.22 25.66 78.46
N GLU A 123 -69.44 26.73 78.52
CA GLU A 123 -68.42 27.03 77.50
C GLU A 123 -67.35 25.94 77.45
N GLU A 124 -66.88 25.48 78.62
CA GLU A 124 -65.88 24.40 78.72
C GLU A 124 -66.39 23.08 78.12
N GLN A 125 -67.63 22.67 78.42
CA GLN A 125 -68.23 21.49 77.79
C GLN A 125 -68.36 21.64 76.27
N THR A 126 -68.72 22.83 75.80
CA THR A 126 -68.82 23.11 74.35
C THR A 126 -67.45 23.04 73.69
N SER A 127 -66.43 23.63 74.31
CA SER A 127 -65.04 23.60 73.84
C SER A 127 -64.48 22.17 73.82
N GLN A 128 -64.70 21.40 74.89
CA GLN A 128 -64.30 19.99 74.97
C GLN A 128 -64.98 19.15 73.88
N PHE A 129 -66.26 19.36 73.63
CA PHE A 129 -66.98 18.65 72.56
C PHE A 129 -66.41 18.98 71.18
N ILE A 130 -66.14 20.25 70.89
CA ILE A 130 -65.55 20.69 69.62
C ILE A 130 -64.14 20.10 69.47
N SER A 131 -63.30 20.18 70.51
CA SER A 131 -61.94 19.62 70.47
C SER A 131 -61.98 18.11 70.25
N ALA A 132 -62.73 17.37 71.08
CA ALA A 132 -62.82 15.91 70.98
C ALA A 132 -63.32 15.44 69.61
N THR A 133 -64.31 16.15 69.04
CA THR A 133 -64.84 15.81 67.70
C THR A 133 -63.81 16.08 66.60
N ARG A 134 -63.10 17.21 66.69
CA ARG A 134 -62.03 17.55 65.75
C ARG A 134 -60.89 16.54 65.85
N ASP A 135 -60.42 16.25 67.06
CA ASP A 135 -59.29 15.35 67.30
C ASP A 135 -59.62 13.91 66.86
N ALA A 136 -60.88 13.46 67.03
CA ALA A 136 -61.33 12.17 66.53
C ALA A 136 -61.39 12.09 64.99
N LEU A 137 -61.71 13.20 64.32
CA LEU A 137 -61.68 13.27 62.85
C LEU A 137 -60.24 13.27 62.33
N GLU A 138 -59.37 14.08 62.95
CA GLU A 138 -57.94 14.14 62.64
C GLU A 138 -57.32 12.74 62.79
N GLN A 139 -57.57 12.06 63.91
CA GLN A 139 -57.07 10.70 64.15
C GLN A 139 -57.55 9.70 63.09
N LYS A 140 -58.80 9.81 62.62
CA LYS A 140 -59.30 8.94 61.53
C LYS A 140 -58.59 9.22 60.21
N MET A 141 -58.33 10.49 59.89
CA MET A 141 -57.61 10.88 58.68
C MET A 141 -56.15 10.43 58.74
N GLU A 142 -55.51 10.59 59.90
CA GLU A 142 -54.14 10.16 60.14
C GLU A 142 -54.01 8.64 60.02
N ILE A 143 -54.87 7.86 60.69
CA ILE A 143 -54.89 6.38 60.56
C ILE A 143 -55.08 5.95 59.10
N HIS A 144 -55.95 6.62 58.34
CA HIS A 144 -56.15 6.28 56.93
C HIS A 144 -54.90 6.59 56.10
N THR A 145 -54.25 7.72 56.37
CA THR A 145 -53.01 8.13 55.70
C THR A 145 -51.86 7.17 56.05
N GLU A 146 -51.68 6.84 57.32
CA GLU A 146 -50.68 5.86 57.79
C GLU A 146 -50.88 4.49 57.14
N LYS A 147 -52.13 3.98 57.08
CA LYS A 147 -52.41 2.70 56.40
C LYS A 147 -52.06 2.73 54.92
N ARG A 148 -52.38 3.84 54.25
CA ARG A 148 -52.05 4.03 52.83
C ARG A 148 -50.53 4.11 52.63
N GLU A 149 -49.82 4.88 53.45
CA GLU A 149 -48.37 5.01 53.37
C GLU A 149 -47.65 3.71 53.74
N ALA A 150 -48.14 2.96 54.72
CA ALA A 150 -47.62 1.64 55.06
C ALA A 150 -47.75 0.66 53.89
N TYR A 151 -48.90 0.64 53.21
CA TYR A 151 -49.11 -0.18 52.01
C TYR A 151 -48.18 0.21 50.86
N ILE A 152 -48.04 1.51 50.59
CA ILE A 152 -47.13 2.02 49.56
C ILE A 152 -45.67 1.66 49.91
N THR A 153 -45.29 1.77 51.19
CA THR A 153 -43.95 1.47 51.66
C THR A 153 -43.63 -0.03 51.54
N ASP A 154 -44.57 -0.91 51.89
CA ASP A 154 -44.42 -2.37 51.69
C ASP A 154 -44.23 -2.73 50.22
N LEU A 155 -45.04 -2.14 49.32
CA LEU A 155 -44.87 -2.34 47.87
C LEU A 155 -43.50 -1.83 47.36
N LYS A 156 -43.07 -0.65 47.81
CA LYS A 156 -41.76 -0.10 47.46
C LYS A 156 -40.63 -1.01 47.96
N SER A 157 -40.74 -1.55 49.16
CA SER A 157 -39.76 -2.48 49.72
C SER A 157 -39.67 -3.75 48.88
N LYS A 158 -40.81 -4.38 48.56
CA LYS A 158 -40.86 -5.59 47.71
C LYS A 158 -40.27 -5.36 46.33
N LEU A 159 -40.54 -4.20 45.71
CA LEU A 159 -39.95 -3.83 44.42
C LEU A 159 -38.43 -3.64 44.53
N LYS A 160 -37.96 -2.98 45.59
CA LYS A 160 -36.53 -2.80 45.86
C LYS A 160 -35.83 -4.14 46.03
N ASP A 161 -36.39 -5.04 46.84
CA ASP A 161 -35.84 -6.38 47.06
C ASP A 161 -35.81 -7.19 45.75
N HIS A 162 -36.82 -7.06 44.90
CA HIS A 162 -36.83 -7.71 43.59
C HIS A 162 -35.72 -7.20 42.68
N ILE A 163 -35.53 -5.87 42.60
CA ILE A 163 -34.45 -5.26 41.82
C ILE A 163 -33.08 -5.72 42.34
N GLU A 164 -32.88 -5.75 43.66
CA GLU A 164 -31.63 -6.22 44.27
C GLU A 164 -31.36 -7.70 43.95
N ASN A 165 -32.38 -8.55 44.01
CA ASN A 165 -32.25 -9.97 43.65
C ASN A 165 -31.93 -10.18 42.16
N VAL A 166 -32.54 -9.40 41.27
CA VAL A 166 -32.22 -9.41 39.83
C VAL A 166 -30.77 -8.99 39.61
N GLU A 167 -30.32 -7.91 40.26
CA GLU A 167 -28.95 -7.42 40.14
C GLU A 167 -27.92 -8.40 40.70
N LYS A 168 -28.22 -9.05 41.83
CA LYS A 168 -27.40 -10.12 42.39
C LYS A 168 -27.27 -11.30 41.43
N THR A 169 -28.36 -11.68 40.77
CA THR A 169 -28.36 -12.74 39.75
C THR A 169 -27.53 -12.33 38.53
N ARG A 170 -27.68 -11.09 38.05
CA ARG A 170 -26.88 -10.52 36.95
C ARG A 170 -25.40 -10.58 37.26
N LEU A 171 -24.99 -10.08 38.43
CA LEU A 171 -23.60 -10.06 38.88
C LEU A 171 -23.01 -11.46 39.01
N THR A 172 -23.80 -12.41 39.52
CA THR A 172 -23.38 -13.82 39.63
C THR A 172 -23.12 -14.45 38.25
N LEU A 173 -23.99 -14.19 37.27
CA LEU A 173 -23.82 -14.68 35.90
C LEU A 173 -22.62 -14.02 35.19
N GLU A 174 -22.40 -12.73 35.43
CA GLU A 174 -21.23 -12.00 34.94
C GLU A 174 -19.93 -12.59 35.49
N GLN A 175 -19.88 -12.80 36.82
CA GLN A 175 -18.74 -13.43 37.47
C GLN A 175 -18.46 -14.84 36.93
N GLN A 176 -19.49 -15.68 36.77
CA GLN A 176 -19.33 -17.02 36.19
C GLN A 176 -18.79 -16.96 34.75
N THR A 177 -19.23 -15.99 33.96
CA THR A 177 -18.75 -15.80 32.58
C THR A 177 -17.29 -15.39 32.55
N ASP A 178 -16.89 -14.46 33.42
CA ASP A 178 -15.50 -14.02 33.55
C ASP A 178 -14.57 -15.12 34.07
N GLU A 179 -15.03 -15.93 35.03
CA GLU A 179 -14.30 -17.11 35.51
C GLU A 179 -14.03 -18.11 34.38
N VAL A 180 -15.05 -18.41 33.56
CA VAL A 180 -14.90 -19.28 32.38
C VAL A 180 -13.94 -18.66 31.36
N ARG A 181 -14.05 -17.36 31.10
CA ARG A 181 -13.16 -16.65 30.16
C ARG A 181 -11.71 -16.70 30.64
N SER A 182 -11.45 -16.40 31.91
CA SER A 182 -10.11 -16.45 32.51
C SER A 182 -9.53 -17.86 32.44
N ALA A 183 -10.34 -18.88 32.75
CA ALA A 183 -9.90 -20.28 32.67
C ALA A 183 -9.53 -20.71 31.23
N ILE A 184 -10.24 -20.21 30.22
CA ILE A 184 -9.91 -20.45 28.80
C ILE A 184 -8.60 -19.74 28.44
N GLU A 185 -8.44 -18.48 28.83
CA GLU A 185 -7.24 -17.69 28.57
C GLU A 185 -5.99 -18.34 29.18
N ASP A 186 -6.07 -18.79 30.43
CA ASP A 186 -4.98 -19.48 31.11
C ASP A 186 -4.60 -20.81 30.44
N LYS A 187 -5.59 -21.57 29.97
CA LYS A 187 -5.35 -22.81 29.20
C LYS A 187 -4.65 -22.51 27.87
N LEU A 188 -5.09 -21.49 27.13
CA LEU A 188 -4.47 -21.09 25.87
C LEU A 188 -3.04 -20.59 26.09
N LYS A 189 -2.81 -19.80 27.14
CA LYS A 189 -1.49 -19.32 27.53
C LYS A 189 -0.56 -20.47 27.88
N THR A 190 -1.02 -21.42 28.69
CA THR A 190 -0.26 -22.63 29.05
C THR A 190 0.06 -23.47 27.82
N ALA A 191 -0.90 -23.68 26.92
CA ALA A 191 -0.69 -24.42 25.67
C ALA A 191 0.33 -23.73 24.76
N SER A 192 0.28 -22.38 24.64
CA SER A 192 1.29 -21.63 23.89
C SER A 192 2.67 -21.79 24.51
N GLN A 193 2.79 -21.59 25.82
CA GLN A 193 4.07 -21.75 26.53
C GLN A 193 4.65 -23.17 26.36
N GLN A 194 3.81 -24.20 26.40
CA GLN A 194 4.24 -25.58 26.17
C GLN A 194 4.73 -25.79 24.72
N ARG A 195 3.99 -25.27 23.73
CA ARG A 195 4.38 -25.32 22.31
C ARG A 195 5.70 -24.59 22.09
N ASP A 196 5.83 -23.37 22.59
CA ASP A 196 7.01 -22.52 22.41
C ASP A 196 8.22 -23.14 23.12
N GLY A 197 8.01 -23.71 24.30
CA GLY A 197 9.02 -24.49 25.02
C GLY A 197 9.49 -25.73 24.24
N ASN A 198 8.58 -26.45 23.58
CA ASN A 198 8.94 -27.60 22.75
C ASN A 198 9.73 -27.17 21.50
N ILE A 199 9.28 -26.13 20.80
CA ILE A 199 9.98 -25.56 19.65
C ILE A 199 11.38 -25.11 20.06
N LYS A 200 11.52 -24.41 21.19
CA LYS A 200 12.81 -23.99 21.72
C LYS A 200 13.74 -25.19 21.96
N LYS A 201 13.24 -26.28 22.56
CA LYS A 201 14.03 -27.52 22.75
C LYS A 201 14.47 -28.14 21.41
N MET A 202 13.60 -28.17 20.40
CA MET A 202 13.96 -28.68 19.06
C MET A 202 15.03 -27.80 18.42
N LEU A 203 14.89 -26.48 18.49
CA LEU A 203 15.87 -25.52 17.96
C LEU A 203 17.22 -25.63 18.67
N GLU A 204 17.23 -25.79 20.00
CA GLU A 204 18.48 -25.97 20.74
C GLU A 204 19.17 -27.28 20.33
N ARG A 205 18.44 -28.39 20.19
CA ARG A 205 19.02 -29.66 19.69
C ARG A 205 19.57 -29.53 18.28
N LEU A 206 18.89 -28.81 17.39
CA LEU A 206 19.39 -28.54 16.04
C LEU A 206 20.64 -27.66 16.08
N LYS A 207 20.65 -26.65 16.93
CA LYS A 207 21.81 -25.77 17.13
C LYS A 207 22.99 -26.54 17.71
N GLU A 208 22.76 -27.39 18.71
CA GLU A 208 23.76 -28.33 19.23
C GLU A 208 24.26 -29.24 18.12
N HIS A 209 23.39 -29.86 17.33
CA HIS A 209 23.82 -30.71 16.21
C HIS A 209 24.69 -29.95 15.19
N VAL A 210 24.35 -28.69 14.88
CA VAL A 210 25.15 -27.83 14.02
C VAL A 210 26.47 -27.42 14.70
N SER A 211 26.46 -27.16 16.00
CA SER A 211 27.64 -26.75 16.78
C SER A 211 28.58 -27.91 17.12
N TYR A 212 28.06 -29.13 17.26
CA TYR A 212 28.77 -30.38 17.51
C TYR A 212 28.93 -31.19 16.21
N HIS A 213 28.93 -30.51 15.06
CA HIS A 213 29.45 -31.13 13.85
C HIS A 213 30.85 -31.68 14.18
N PRO A 214 31.13 -32.98 13.97
CA PRO A 214 32.44 -33.53 14.30
C PRO A 214 33.52 -32.68 13.63
N PRO A 215 34.62 -32.31 14.31
CA PRO A 215 35.71 -31.48 13.78
C PRO A 215 36.46 -32.17 12.64
N GLY A 216 35.75 -32.43 11.54
CA GLY A 216 36.11 -33.38 10.50
C GLY A 216 35.13 -33.37 9.34
N GLN A 217 33.82 -33.15 9.56
CA GLN A 217 32.88 -32.94 8.44
C GLN A 217 33.00 -31.53 7.88
N GLU A 218 33.14 -30.51 8.73
CA GLU A 218 33.37 -29.14 8.29
C GLU A 218 34.74 -29.01 7.62
N ASP A 219 35.77 -29.66 8.16
CA ASP A 219 37.10 -29.77 7.55
C ASP A 219 37.07 -30.51 6.21
N GLN A 220 36.28 -31.59 6.09
CA GLN A 220 36.16 -32.32 4.83
C GLN A 220 35.40 -31.50 3.79
N VAL A 221 34.32 -30.80 4.17
CA VAL A 221 33.60 -29.86 3.29
C VAL A 221 34.50 -28.68 2.90
N GLN A 222 35.25 -28.10 3.83
CA GLN A 222 36.20 -27.02 3.56
C GLN A 222 37.34 -27.50 2.65
N LYS A 223 37.88 -28.69 2.87
CA LYS A 223 38.91 -29.30 2.02
C LYS A 223 38.39 -29.54 0.60
N VAL A 224 37.18 -30.06 0.45
CA VAL A 224 36.54 -30.23 -0.87
C VAL A 224 36.28 -28.89 -1.53
N ARG A 225 35.79 -27.88 -0.79
CA ARG A 225 35.62 -26.51 -1.31
C ARG A 225 36.96 -25.92 -1.77
N ALA A 226 38.00 -25.99 -0.95
CA ALA A 226 39.33 -25.48 -1.27
C ALA A 226 39.93 -26.18 -2.49
N GLN A 227 39.81 -27.51 -2.58
CA GLN A 227 40.24 -28.28 -3.75
C GLN A 227 39.50 -27.87 -5.02
N ASN A 228 38.18 -27.67 -4.94
CA ASN A 228 37.38 -27.21 -6.07
C ASN A 228 37.75 -25.78 -6.49
N THR A 229 38.02 -24.89 -5.54
CA THR A 229 38.48 -23.52 -5.82
C THR A 229 39.81 -23.53 -6.58
N VAL A 230 40.79 -24.32 -6.13
CA VAL A 230 42.09 -24.44 -6.82
C VAL A 230 41.90 -25.01 -8.23
N LYS A 231 41.04 -26.02 -8.39
CA LYS A 231 40.77 -26.61 -9.71
C LYS A 231 40.09 -25.62 -10.66
N LEU A 232 39.17 -24.79 -10.16
CA LEU A 232 38.55 -23.71 -10.92
C LEU A 232 39.59 -22.68 -11.38
N GLN A 233 40.46 -22.24 -10.48
CA GLN A 233 41.52 -21.29 -10.82
C GLN A 233 42.47 -21.85 -11.88
N GLN A 234 42.86 -23.12 -11.78
CA GLN A 234 43.69 -23.79 -12.79
C GLN A 234 43.00 -23.86 -14.16
N LEU A 235 41.69 -24.15 -14.18
CA LEU A 235 40.90 -24.16 -15.42
C LEU A 235 40.80 -22.75 -16.02
N ASP A 236 40.59 -21.73 -15.20
CA ASP A 236 40.55 -20.34 -15.66
C ASP A 236 41.89 -19.92 -16.27
N THR A 237 43.02 -20.22 -15.62
CA THR A 237 44.35 -19.96 -16.18
C THR A 237 44.56 -20.71 -17.50
N ALA A 238 44.19 -21.99 -17.56
CA ALA A 238 44.33 -22.78 -18.79
C ALA A 238 43.45 -22.26 -19.95
N ILE A 239 42.24 -21.76 -19.64
CA ILE A 239 41.36 -21.11 -20.62
C ILE A 239 41.99 -19.81 -21.12
N GLN A 240 42.50 -18.97 -20.21
CA GLN A 240 43.17 -17.72 -20.57
C GLN A 240 44.41 -17.96 -21.44
N GLU A 241 45.25 -18.94 -21.10
CA GLU A 241 46.40 -19.33 -21.92
C GLU A 241 45.98 -19.83 -23.30
N LYS A 242 44.95 -20.67 -23.39
CA LYS A 242 44.43 -21.15 -24.69
C LYS A 242 43.87 -20.00 -25.53
N LEU A 243 43.16 -19.04 -24.91
CA LEU A 243 42.68 -17.84 -25.59
C LEU A 243 43.84 -16.98 -26.10
N GLY A 244 44.87 -16.76 -25.27
CA GLY A 244 46.08 -16.05 -25.66
C GLY A 244 46.81 -16.72 -26.82
N GLN A 245 47.02 -18.04 -26.76
CA GLN A 245 47.62 -18.81 -27.87
C GLN A 245 46.77 -18.72 -29.15
N ALA A 246 45.44 -18.78 -29.04
CA ALA A 246 44.55 -18.64 -30.19
C ALA A 246 44.62 -17.24 -30.81
N GLN A 247 44.72 -16.19 -29.99
CA GLN A 247 44.92 -14.82 -30.44
C GLN A 247 46.27 -14.66 -31.16
N SER A 248 47.37 -15.13 -30.56
CA SER A 248 48.69 -15.08 -31.20
C SER A 248 48.72 -15.85 -32.52
N ARG A 249 48.07 -17.02 -32.58
CA ARG A 249 47.96 -17.80 -33.83
C ARG A 249 47.15 -17.06 -34.89
N LYS A 250 46.06 -16.39 -34.51
CA LYS A 250 45.27 -15.56 -35.41
C LYS A 250 46.11 -14.40 -35.96
N GLU A 251 46.86 -13.71 -35.11
CA GLU A 251 47.77 -12.63 -35.51
C GLU A 251 48.86 -13.12 -36.45
N GLN A 252 49.49 -14.26 -36.17
CA GLN A 252 50.49 -14.88 -37.05
C GLN A 252 49.90 -15.21 -38.43
N LEU A 253 48.71 -15.83 -38.48
CA LEU A 253 48.05 -16.13 -39.75
C LEU A 253 47.68 -14.85 -40.51
N GLU A 254 47.24 -13.80 -39.82
CA GLU A 254 46.95 -12.51 -40.43
C GLU A 254 48.22 -11.85 -40.98
N GLN A 255 49.32 -11.88 -40.23
CA GLN A 255 50.63 -11.39 -40.68
C GLN A 255 51.13 -12.18 -41.89
N GLU A 256 51.04 -13.50 -41.88
CA GLU A 256 51.42 -14.36 -43.01
C GLU A 256 50.56 -14.06 -44.25
N GLN A 257 49.26 -13.83 -44.09
CA GLN A 257 48.38 -13.42 -45.19
C GLN A 257 48.74 -12.02 -45.72
N LYS A 258 49.02 -11.06 -44.84
CA LYS A 258 49.50 -9.73 -45.21
C LYS A 258 50.82 -9.80 -45.97
N GLU A 259 51.75 -10.66 -45.55
CA GLU A 259 53.02 -10.89 -46.23
C GLU A 259 52.85 -11.57 -47.58
N LYS A 260 51.97 -12.59 -47.68
CA LYS A 260 51.58 -13.21 -48.97
C LYS A 260 50.99 -12.18 -49.93
N LEU A 261 50.12 -11.29 -49.45
CA LEU A 261 49.58 -10.19 -50.27
C LEU A 261 50.68 -9.21 -50.69
N ARG A 262 51.61 -8.85 -49.79
CA ARG A 262 52.76 -8.00 -50.11
C ARG A 262 53.63 -8.64 -51.19
N ASN A 263 53.93 -9.93 -51.08
CA ASN A 263 54.68 -10.68 -52.08
C ASN A 263 53.90 -10.81 -53.40
N HIS A 264 52.59 -11.04 -53.35
CA HIS A 264 51.76 -11.03 -54.54
C HIS A 264 51.74 -9.67 -55.22
N ASN A 265 51.84 -8.56 -54.48
CA ASN A 265 51.91 -7.21 -55.04
C ASN A 265 53.32 -6.85 -55.57
N ASN A 266 54.38 -7.46 -55.02
CA ASN A 266 55.73 -7.39 -55.56
C ASN A 266 55.88 -8.19 -56.87
N ARG A 267 55.09 -9.25 -57.06
CA ARG A 267 55.16 -10.10 -58.26
C ARG A 267 54.81 -9.34 -59.57
N PRO A 268 53.81 -8.44 -59.62
CA PRO A 268 53.60 -7.51 -60.72
C PRO A 268 54.81 -6.61 -60.99
N LEU A 269 55.56 -6.19 -59.96
CA LEU A 269 56.76 -5.37 -60.12
C LEU A 269 57.92 -6.18 -60.73
N GLU A 270 58.14 -7.40 -60.25
CA GLU A 270 59.13 -8.32 -60.84
C GLU A 270 58.75 -8.76 -62.26
N VAL A 271 57.47 -9.00 -62.53
CA VAL A 271 56.95 -9.29 -63.88
C VAL A 271 57.10 -8.08 -64.80
N LYS A 272 56.86 -6.85 -64.31
CA LYS A 272 57.14 -5.64 -65.10
C LYS A 272 58.61 -5.55 -65.47
N GLN A 273 59.51 -5.80 -64.52
CA GLN A 273 60.95 -5.76 -64.72
C GLN A 273 61.45 -6.87 -65.66
N THR A 274 60.88 -8.08 -65.61
CA THR A 274 61.19 -9.16 -66.55
C THR A 274 60.62 -8.92 -67.95
N VAL A 275 59.43 -8.34 -68.07
CA VAL A 275 58.86 -7.90 -69.36
C VAL A 275 59.73 -6.80 -69.98
N GLU A 276 60.18 -5.82 -69.18
CA GLU A 276 61.07 -4.75 -69.63
C GLU A 276 62.41 -5.31 -70.11
N SER A 277 63.04 -6.22 -69.34
CA SER A 277 64.25 -6.92 -69.80
C SER A 277 64.04 -7.78 -71.06
N SER A 278 62.86 -8.39 -71.24
CA SER A 278 62.54 -9.18 -72.44
C SER A 278 62.29 -8.31 -73.67
N VAL A 279 61.77 -7.09 -73.49
CA VAL A 279 61.63 -6.10 -74.57
C VAL A 279 63.01 -5.59 -74.99
N GLU A 280 63.92 -5.34 -74.05
CA GLU A 280 65.32 -4.98 -74.33
C GLU A 280 66.04 -6.10 -75.12
N VAL A 281 65.88 -7.36 -74.72
CA VAL A 281 66.43 -8.52 -75.45
C VAL A 281 65.84 -8.62 -76.86
N ARG A 282 64.52 -8.48 -77.04
CA ARG A 282 63.91 -8.50 -78.39
C ARG A 282 64.37 -7.35 -79.28
N LYS A 283 64.63 -6.16 -78.72
CA LYS A 283 65.26 -5.06 -79.46
C LYS A 283 66.64 -5.47 -79.99
N THR A 284 67.46 -6.13 -79.17
CA THR A 284 68.78 -6.61 -79.59
C THR A 284 68.69 -7.73 -80.62
N GLU A 285 67.73 -8.66 -80.50
CA GLU A 285 67.50 -9.72 -81.49
C GLU A 285 67.04 -9.16 -82.84
N VAL A 286 66.12 -8.18 -82.84
CA VAL A 286 65.68 -7.53 -84.09
C VAL A 286 66.83 -6.76 -84.75
N ALA A 287 67.70 -6.11 -83.97
CA ALA A 287 68.91 -5.47 -84.49
C ALA A 287 69.85 -6.49 -85.15
N ALA A 288 70.12 -7.62 -84.49
CA ALA A 288 70.92 -8.71 -85.05
C ALA A 288 70.29 -9.33 -86.32
N LEU A 289 68.96 -9.40 -86.39
CA LEU A 289 68.24 -9.95 -87.54
C LEU A 289 68.30 -8.99 -88.75
N VAL A 290 68.30 -7.67 -88.52
CA VAL A 290 68.57 -6.66 -89.55
C VAL A 290 70.02 -6.74 -90.03
N GLU A 291 70.98 -6.88 -89.12
CA GLU A 291 72.39 -7.04 -89.45
C GLU A 291 72.63 -8.30 -90.30
N THR A 292 72.01 -9.43 -89.93
CA THR A 292 72.07 -10.69 -90.70
C THR A 292 71.46 -10.53 -92.09
N LYS A 293 70.36 -9.78 -92.24
CA LYS A 293 69.76 -9.50 -93.56
C LYS A 293 70.66 -8.63 -94.43
N LEU A 294 71.36 -7.65 -93.84
CA LEU A 294 72.37 -6.85 -94.53
C LEU A 294 73.55 -7.73 -94.98
N THR A 295 74.06 -8.63 -94.13
CA THR A 295 75.13 -9.56 -94.51
C THR A 295 74.72 -10.50 -95.65
N ILE A 296 73.49 -11.02 -95.63
CA ILE A 296 72.97 -11.86 -96.72
C ILE A 296 72.83 -11.07 -98.03
N ALA A 297 72.41 -9.80 -97.96
CA ALA A 297 72.35 -8.93 -99.14
C ALA A 297 73.76 -8.65 -99.70
N GLU A 298 74.75 -8.45 -98.83
CA GLU A 298 76.15 -8.25 -99.18
C GLU A 298 76.75 -9.50 -99.84
N GLN A 299 76.53 -10.69 -99.26
CA GLN A 299 76.93 -11.98 -99.84
C GLN A 299 76.31 -12.23 -101.23
N LYS A 300 75.03 -11.86 -101.44
CA LYS A 300 74.40 -11.96 -102.77
C LYS A 300 75.07 -11.03 -103.79
N ARG A 301 75.39 -9.79 -103.39
CA ARG A 301 76.09 -8.83 -104.25
C ARG A 301 77.49 -9.32 -104.61
N GLU A 302 78.20 -9.93 -103.65
CA GLU A 302 79.52 -10.51 -103.84
C GLU A 302 79.49 -11.76 -104.73
N MET A 303 78.49 -12.63 -104.55
CA MET A 303 78.27 -13.81 -105.40
C MET A 303 77.97 -13.41 -106.86
N GLU A 304 77.22 -12.32 -107.06
CA GLU A 304 76.90 -11.82 -108.39
C GLU A 304 78.12 -11.16 -109.07
N LEU A 305 78.96 -10.46 -108.32
CA LEU A 305 80.27 -9.98 -108.79
C LEU A 305 81.19 -11.15 -109.17
N LYS A 306 81.24 -12.21 -108.35
CA LYS A 306 82.02 -13.42 -108.63
C LYS A 306 81.55 -14.10 -109.92
N LYS A 307 80.24 -14.19 -110.14
CA LYS A 307 79.66 -14.75 -111.38
C LYS A 307 80.05 -13.94 -112.63
N ARG A 308 80.07 -12.60 -112.53
CA ARG A 308 80.56 -11.74 -113.62
C ARG A 308 82.06 -11.92 -113.89
N LEU A 309 82.87 -12.07 -112.84
CA LEU A 309 84.31 -12.34 -112.95
C LEU A 309 84.59 -13.69 -113.63
N ASP A 310 83.86 -14.74 -113.26
CA ASP A 310 84.01 -16.07 -113.89
C ASP A 310 83.59 -16.08 -115.36
N THR A 311 82.59 -15.26 -115.73
CA THR A 311 82.20 -15.09 -117.13
C THR A 311 83.30 -14.38 -117.94
N ALA A 312 83.97 -13.39 -117.33
CA ALA A 312 85.12 -12.72 -117.94
C ALA A 312 86.34 -13.66 -118.08
N LYS A 313 86.60 -14.52 -117.07
CA LYS A 313 87.66 -15.54 -117.14
C LYS A 313 87.43 -16.55 -118.25
N LYS A 314 86.21 -17.06 -118.41
CA LYS A 314 85.85 -17.97 -119.52
C LYS A 314 86.02 -17.32 -120.90
N HIS A 315 85.69 -16.04 -121.02
CA HIS A 315 85.93 -15.30 -122.27
C HIS A 315 87.43 -15.19 -122.59
N ASN A 316 88.27 -15.02 -121.56
CA ASN A 316 89.72 -14.98 -121.71
C ASN A 316 90.32 -16.35 -122.06
N GLU A 317 89.84 -17.44 -121.44
CA GLU A 317 90.24 -18.82 -121.78
C GLU A 317 89.89 -19.17 -123.24
N HIS A 318 88.67 -18.87 -123.69
CA HIS A 318 88.27 -19.07 -125.09
C HIS A 318 89.12 -18.23 -126.07
N MET A 319 89.54 -17.02 -125.67
CA MET A 319 90.45 -16.18 -126.46
C MET A 319 91.85 -16.82 -126.62
N VAL A 320 92.33 -17.53 -125.60
CA VAL A 320 93.60 -18.26 -125.65
C VAL A 320 93.47 -19.52 -126.52
N GLU A 321 92.37 -20.27 -126.40
CA GLU A 321 92.11 -21.46 -127.24
C GLU A 321 92.00 -21.10 -128.74
N VAL A 322 91.34 -19.99 -129.08
CA VAL A 322 91.27 -19.51 -130.47
C VAL A 322 92.66 -19.13 -131.01
N LYS A 323 93.53 -18.52 -130.21
CA LYS A 323 94.92 -18.22 -130.60
C LYS A 323 95.72 -19.51 -130.85
N GLN A 324 95.61 -20.50 -129.97
CA GLN A 324 96.27 -21.80 -130.12
C GLN A 324 95.81 -22.55 -131.39
N THR A 325 94.52 -22.43 -131.73
CA THR A 325 93.94 -23.08 -132.92
C THR A 325 94.45 -22.43 -134.22
N ILE A 326 94.62 -21.11 -134.25
CA ILE A 326 95.17 -20.40 -135.42
C ILE A 326 96.64 -20.78 -135.67
N GLU A 327 97.45 -20.87 -134.61
CA GLU A 327 98.86 -21.25 -134.69
C GLU A 327 99.03 -22.69 -135.24
N THR A 328 98.20 -23.62 -134.79
CA THR A 328 98.20 -25.02 -135.26
C THR A 328 97.82 -25.15 -136.75
N ILE A 329 96.93 -24.29 -137.26
CA ILE A 329 96.52 -24.26 -138.67
C ILE A 329 97.60 -23.66 -139.58
N GLU A 330 98.36 -22.66 -139.11
CA GLU A 330 99.48 -22.10 -139.89
C GLU A 330 100.66 -23.07 -139.98
N GLU A 331 100.94 -23.81 -138.91
CA GLU A 331 102.03 -24.79 -138.86
C GLU A 331 101.76 -25.98 -139.79
N SER A 332 100.53 -26.50 -139.81
CA SER A 332 100.10 -27.57 -140.72
C SER A 332 100.20 -27.18 -142.20
N ARG A 333 99.85 -25.94 -142.57
CA ARG A 333 100.01 -25.40 -143.94
C ARG A 333 101.46 -25.25 -144.38
N LYS A 334 102.40 -24.99 -143.45
CA LYS A 334 103.84 -24.95 -143.74
C LYS A 334 104.37 -26.35 -144.04
N THR A 335 104.04 -27.35 -143.22
CA THR A 335 104.41 -28.76 -143.47
C THR A 335 103.84 -29.29 -144.78
N GLU A 336 102.60 -28.91 -145.14
CA GLU A 336 101.98 -29.35 -146.40
C GLU A 336 102.69 -28.77 -147.64
N LYS A 337 103.22 -27.54 -147.55
CA LYS A 337 104.02 -26.93 -148.62
C LYS A 337 105.39 -27.58 -148.79
N VAL A 338 106.04 -27.99 -147.70
CA VAL A 338 107.33 -28.69 -147.72
C VAL A 338 107.17 -30.06 -148.40
N ASN A 339 106.19 -30.85 -147.99
CA ASN A 339 105.92 -32.17 -148.57
C ASN A 339 105.65 -32.09 -150.08
N LYS A 340 104.94 -31.04 -150.54
CA LYS A 340 104.60 -30.86 -151.96
C LYS A 340 105.80 -30.49 -152.84
N ILE A 341 106.84 -29.89 -152.27
CA ILE A 341 108.12 -29.63 -152.97
C ILE A 341 108.95 -30.92 -153.04
N GLU A 342 108.99 -31.67 -151.95
CA GLU A 342 109.70 -32.96 -151.87
C GLU A 342 109.15 -33.96 -152.89
N THR A 343 107.82 -34.10 -153.00
CA THR A 343 107.21 -35.04 -153.96
C THR A 343 107.53 -34.67 -155.42
N LYS A 344 107.67 -33.38 -155.75
CA LYS A 344 108.02 -32.92 -157.10
C LYS A 344 109.46 -33.23 -157.45
N LEU A 345 110.37 -33.18 -156.48
CA LEU A 345 111.78 -33.58 -156.66
C LEU A 345 111.87 -35.09 -156.90
N THR A 346 111.16 -35.90 -156.11
CA THR A 346 111.15 -37.37 -156.29
C THR A 346 110.59 -37.79 -157.65
N ALA A 347 109.52 -37.13 -158.11
CA ALA A 347 108.92 -37.41 -159.41
C ALA A 347 109.84 -37.02 -160.60
N ALA A 348 110.67 -35.98 -160.45
CA ALA A 348 111.66 -35.60 -161.45
C ALA A 348 112.82 -36.61 -161.51
N GLU A 349 113.23 -37.15 -160.36
CA GLU A 349 114.30 -38.13 -160.24
C GLU A 349 113.90 -39.48 -160.86
N GLN A 350 112.68 -39.95 -160.59
CA GLN A 350 112.12 -41.17 -161.21
C GLN A 350 111.99 -41.07 -162.73
N LYS A 351 111.60 -39.91 -163.28
CA LYS A 351 111.54 -39.72 -164.74
C LYS A 351 112.90 -39.80 -165.41
N ARG A 352 113.95 -39.31 -164.74
CA ARG A 352 115.33 -39.36 -165.23
C ARG A 352 115.86 -40.80 -165.26
N GLU A 353 115.50 -41.59 -164.25
CA GLU A 353 115.88 -43.00 -164.14
C GLU A 353 115.15 -43.89 -165.16
N GLN A 354 113.85 -43.65 -165.39
CA GLN A 354 113.10 -44.40 -166.40
C GLN A 354 113.57 -44.13 -167.84
N GLU A 355 113.96 -42.90 -168.16
CA GLU A 355 114.52 -42.60 -169.48
C GLU A 355 115.84 -43.35 -169.72
N LEU A 356 116.62 -43.57 -168.66
CA LEU A 356 117.82 -44.39 -168.64
C LEU A 356 117.51 -45.88 -168.86
N GLN A 357 116.45 -46.40 -168.23
CA GLN A 357 115.97 -47.77 -168.46
C GLN A 357 115.48 -47.99 -169.90
N ARG A 358 114.73 -47.05 -170.49
CA ARG A 358 114.30 -47.15 -171.90
C ARG A 358 115.47 -47.20 -172.87
N LYS A 359 116.56 -46.48 -172.58
CA LYS A 359 117.78 -46.53 -173.39
C LYS A 359 118.48 -47.89 -173.26
N LEU A 360 118.51 -48.48 -172.06
CA LEU A 360 119.03 -49.83 -171.83
C LEU A 360 118.19 -50.93 -172.52
N GLU A 361 116.86 -50.79 -172.51
CA GLU A 361 115.98 -51.75 -173.21
C GLU A 361 116.17 -51.72 -174.72
N LYS A 362 116.29 -50.53 -175.32
CA LYS A 362 116.63 -50.41 -176.77
C LYS A 362 117.95 -51.09 -177.13
N ILE A 363 118.93 -51.07 -176.22
CA ILE A 363 120.19 -51.78 -176.40
C ILE A 363 119.97 -53.30 -176.34
N LYS A 364 119.21 -53.81 -175.36
CA LYS A 364 118.83 -55.23 -175.28
C LYS A 364 118.01 -55.70 -176.49
N GLU A 365 117.14 -54.86 -177.02
CA GLU A 365 116.31 -55.17 -178.17
C GLU A 365 117.14 -55.27 -179.46
N ASN A 366 118.14 -54.39 -179.62
CA ASN A 366 119.14 -54.51 -180.68
C ASN A 366 119.99 -55.78 -180.55
N GLU A 367 120.32 -56.17 -179.32
CA GLU A 367 121.06 -57.42 -179.05
C GLU A 367 120.23 -58.65 -179.39
N LYS A 368 118.94 -58.66 -178.99
CA LYS A 368 117.99 -59.71 -179.37
C LYS A 368 117.80 -59.80 -180.87
N ARG A 369 117.75 -58.66 -181.58
CA ARG A 369 117.63 -58.60 -183.03
C ARG A 369 118.90 -59.12 -183.72
N ALA A 370 120.08 -58.93 -183.13
CA ALA A 370 121.31 -59.60 -183.57
C ALA A 370 121.25 -61.13 -183.34
N GLU A 371 120.64 -61.58 -182.25
CA GLU A 371 120.40 -63.02 -181.98
C GLU A 371 119.40 -63.63 -182.98
N THR A 372 118.33 -62.91 -183.32
CA THR A 372 117.39 -63.31 -184.40
C THR A 372 118.10 -63.48 -185.73
N VAL A 373 119.09 -62.61 -186.02
CA VAL A 373 119.92 -62.72 -187.24
C VAL A 373 120.88 -63.91 -187.15
N ARG A 374 121.44 -64.23 -185.96
CA ARG A 374 122.25 -65.46 -185.75
C ARG A 374 121.42 -66.74 -185.91
N GLN A 375 120.23 -66.81 -185.33
CA GLN A 375 119.34 -67.98 -185.45
C GLN A 375 118.81 -68.15 -186.87
N ASN A 376 118.42 -67.07 -187.55
CA ASN A 376 118.02 -67.15 -188.96
C ASN A 376 119.20 -67.58 -189.85
N LYS A 377 120.43 -67.17 -189.52
CA LYS A 377 121.64 -67.66 -190.19
C LYS A 377 121.93 -69.13 -189.87
N ALA A 378 121.66 -69.60 -188.65
CA ALA A 378 121.77 -71.00 -188.26
C ALA A 378 120.70 -71.89 -188.92
N ASN A 379 119.47 -71.42 -189.11
CA ASN A 379 118.42 -72.20 -189.78
C ASN A 379 118.56 -72.21 -191.30
N ILE A 380 119.10 -71.14 -191.91
CA ILE A 380 119.58 -71.20 -193.30
C ILE A 380 120.71 -72.25 -193.46
N ILE A 381 121.44 -72.57 -192.38
CA ILE A 381 122.40 -73.68 -192.34
C ILE A 381 121.72 -75.04 -192.07
N ALA A 382 120.62 -75.10 -191.30
CA ALA A 382 119.80 -76.32 -191.18
C ALA A 382 119.07 -76.68 -192.50
N ASN A 383 118.86 -75.70 -193.38
CA ASN A 383 118.34 -75.85 -194.73
C ASN A 383 119.27 -76.63 -195.71
N LYS A 384 120.24 -77.44 -195.25
CA LYS A 384 121.29 -77.99 -196.13
C LYS A 384 121.53 -79.51 -196.14
N LEU A 385 120.76 -80.33 -195.42
CA LEU A 385 120.81 -81.82 -195.48
C LEU A 385 119.41 -82.39 -195.14
N ALA A 386 118.75 -83.34 -195.82
CA ALA A 386 118.89 -84.06 -197.09
C ALA A 386 117.48 -84.73 -197.37
N PRO A 387 117.33 -85.86 -198.10
CA PRO A 387 116.56 -85.96 -199.33
C PRO A 387 115.19 -86.67 -199.23
N SER A 388 114.44 -86.57 -200.33
CA SER A 388 113.56 -87.57 -200.96
C SER A 388 112.72 -88.53 -200.10
N SER A 389 111.43 -88.63 -200.48
CA SER A 389 110.60 -89.85 -200.54
C SER A 389 110.26 -90.59 -199.25
N GLY A 390 109.06 -91.21 -199.24
CA GLY A 390 108.73 -92.34 -198.35
C GLY A 390 107.54 -92.11 -197.46
#